data_AF-A0A955NJT1-F1
#
_entry.id   AF-A0A955NJT1-F1
#
_cell.length_a   1.000
_cell.length_b   1.000
_cell.length_c   1.000
_cell.angle_alpha   90.00
_cell.angle_beta   90.00
_cell.angle_gamma   90.00
#
_symmetry.space_group_name_H-M   'P 1'
#
loop_
_entity.id
_entity.type
_entity.pdbx_description
1 polymer ?
#
loop_
_entity_poly.entity_id
_entity_poly.type
_entity_poly.pdbx_seq_one_letter_code
_entity_poly.pdbx_strand_id
1 'polypeptide(L)'
;MEAAKAIKIVGWTWVVIGCGMILSGVFGAIFLFVVFQRMFPPDFNTDLIPHYDLLMWFRWAYPFQFLVGIFVLVCGRQILKRQEWPRKYLEGFSWFFLAFSIVWSFVMAFIIFRIEGDLMGLFAIPVMAPYVALFGFLVYQLRSGGVREALDRLQLS
;
A
#
# COMPACT_ATOMS: atom_id res chain seq x y z
N MET A 1 -8.18 -29.20 6.89
CA MET A 1 -9.21 -28.13 6.99
C MET A 1 -8.61 -26.78 7.38
N GLU A 2 -7.63 -26.74 8.29
CA GLU A 2 -6.94 -25.50 8.72
C GLU A 2 -6.12 -24.83 7.61
N ALA A 3 -5.42 -25.62 6.79
CA ALA A 3 -4.65 -25.19 5.62
C ALA A 3 -5.47 -24.33 4.62
N ALA A 4 -6.64 -24.82 4.20
CA ALA A 4 -7.52 -24.11 3.28
C ALA A 4 -8.10 -22.82 3.90
N LYS A 5 -8.32 -22.81 5.22
CA LYS A 5 -8.74 -21.61 5.95
C LYS A 5 -7.62 -20.56 5.95
N ALA A 6 -6.38 -20.98 6.16
CA ALA A 6 -5.22 -20.09 6.18
C ALA A 6 -4.94 -19.45 4.80
N ILE A 7 -5.03 -20.21 3.70
CA ILE A 7 -4.90 -19.67 2.33
C ILE A 7 -6.00 -18.65 2.03
N LYS A 8 -7.24 -18.92 2.45
CA LYS A 8 -8.35 -17.96 2.33
C LYS A 8 -8.06 -16.67 3.09
N ILE A 9 -7.50 -16.75 4.30
CA ILE A 9 -7.11 -15.57 5.08
C ILE A 9 -6.07 -14.76 4.32
N VAL A 10 -5.01 -15.40 3.82
CA VAL A 10 -3.98 -14.73 2.98
C VAL A 10 -4.63 -14.02 1.80
N GLY A 11 -5.48 -14.71 1.03
CA GLY A 11 -6.17 -14.13 -0.13
C GLY A 11 -7.05 -12.93 0.23
N TRP A 12 -7.82 -13.01 1.32
CA TRP A 12 -8.65 -11.89 1.80
C TRP A 12 -7.81 -10.73 2.34
N THR A 13 -6.69 -10.98 2.99
CA THR A 13 -5.76 -9.94 3.44
C THR A 13 -5.24 -9.14 2.26
N TRP A 14 -4.85 -9.79 1.15
CA TRP A 14 -4.50 -9.10 -0.10
C TRP A 14 -5.67 -8.24 -0.61
N VAL A 15 -6.90 -8.75 -0.60
CA VAL A 15 -8.08 -7.98 -1.03
C VAL A 15 -8.29 -6.74 -0.17
N VAL A 16 -8.23 -6.87 1.17
CA VAL A 16 -8.40 -5.75 2.10
C VAL A 16 -7.33 -4.68 1.87
N ILE A 17 -6.07 -5.08 1.69
CA ILE A 17 -4.98 -4.14 1.39
C ILE A 17 -5.26 -3.40 0.08
N GLY A 18 -5.62 -4.12 -0.99
CA GLY A 18 -5.87 -3.53 -2.30
C GLY A 18 -7.04 -2.53 -2.27
N CYS A 19 -8.13 -2.87 -1.59
CA CYS A 19 -9.26 -1.96 -1.35
C CYS A 19 -8.82 -0.73 -0.55
N GLY A 20 -8.05 -0.92 0.54
CA GLY A 20 -7.53 0.17 1.35
C GLY A 20 -6.66 1.13 0.55
N MET A 21 -5.76 0.60 -0.29
CA MET A 21 -4.88 1.38 -1.16
C MET A 21 -5.66 2.20 -2.19
N ILE A 22 -6.68 1.60 -2.82
CA ILE A 22 -7.55 2.30 -3.77
C ILE A 22 -8.36 3.41 -3.09
N LEU A 23 -9.02 3.09 -1.96
CA LEU A 23 -9.83 4.07 -1.24
C LEU A 23 -8.96 5.23 -0.74
N SER A 24 -7.81 4.96 -0.14
CA SER A 24 -6.89 6.00 0.31
C SER A 24 -6.28 6.79 -0.86
N GLY A 25 -6.07 6.17 -2.02
CA GLY A 25 -5.69 6.86 -3.25
C GLY A 25 -6.77 7.84 -3.74
N VAL A 26 -8.05 7.43 -3.70
CA VAL A 26 -9.20 8.28 -4.06
C VAL A 26 -9.37 9.44 -3.07
N PHE A 27 -9.39 9.15 -1.77
CA PHE A 27 -9.50 10.20 -0.74
C PHE A 27 -8.31 11.16 -0.79
N GLY A 28 -7.10 10.63 -1.00
CA GLY A 28 -5.89 11.44 -1.17
C GLY A 28 -5.96 12.34 -2.40
N ALA A 29 -6.42 11.83 -3.55
CA ALA A 29 -6.59 12.63 -4.76
C ALA A 29 -7.68 13.71 -4.60
N ILE A 30 -8.81 13.41 -3.96
CA ILE A 30 -9.87 14.38 -3.66
C ILE A 30 -9.35 15.46 -2.72
N PHE A 31 -8.66 15.06 -1.64
CA PHE A 31 -8.07 16.00 -0.69
C PHE A 31 -7.05 16.90 -1.38
N LEU A 32 -6.14 16.33 -2.17
CA LEU A 32 -5.15 17.10 -2.91
C LEU A 32 -5.82 18.07 -3.88
N PHE A 33 -6.87 17.64 -4.60
CA PHE A 33 -7.62 18.48 -5.52
C PHE A 33 -8.31 19.66 -4.81
N VAL A 34 -9.03 19.39 -3.72
CA VAL A 34 -9.74 20.44 -2.94
C VAL A 34 -8.76 21.40 -2.28
N VAL A 35 -7.67 20.89 -1.72
CA VAL A 35 -6.64 21.70 -1.06
C VAL A 35 -5.85 22.52 -2.10
N PHE A 36 -5.42 21.93 -3.22
CA PHE A 36 -4.74 22.67 -4.29
C PHE A 36 -5.62 23.77 -4.86
N GLN A 37 -6.90 23.52 -5.14
CA GLN A 37 -7.79 24.55 -5.67
C GLN A 37 -8.01 25.72 -4.69
N ARG A 38 -7.93 25.46 -3.37
CA ARG A 38 -8.04 26.50 -2.35
C ARG A 38 -6.73 27.22 -2.05
N MET A 39 -5.60 26.52 -2.11
CA MET A 39 -4.28 27.11 -1.87
C MET A 39 -3.73 27.85 -3.09
N PHE A 40 -4.07 27.40 -4.31
CA PHE A 40 -3.57 27.95 -5.56
C PHE A 40 -4.73 28.33 -6.49
N PRO A 41 -5.36 29.51 -6.27
CA PRO A 41 -6.29 30.08 -7.24
C PRO A 41 -5.59 30.26 -8.62
N PRO A 42 -6.34 30.33 -9.73
CA PRO A 42 -5.77 30.37 -11.09
C PRO A 42 -4.78 31.51 -11.36
N ASP A 43 -4.78 32.54 -10.51
CA ASP A 43 -3.89 33.71 -10.59
C ASP A 43 -2.67 33.63 -9.64
N PHE A 44 -2.46 32.48 -8.99
CA PHE A 44 -1.42 32.31 -7.99
C PHE A 44 -0.03 32.07 -8.62
N ASN A 45 0.95 32.89 -8.23
CA ASN A 45 2.33 32.74 -8.73
C ASN A 45 3.03 31.55 -8.05
N THR A 46 3.29 30.49 -8.81
CA THR A 46 3.87 29.23 -8.34
C THR A 46 5.32 29.35 -7.87
N ASP A 47 6.03 30.40 -8.26
CA ASP A 47 7.43 30.67 -7.87
C ASP A 47 7.58 31.01 -6.38
N LEU A 48 6.47 31.32 -5.69
CA LEU A 48 6.45 31.68 -4.28
C LEU A 48 6.33 30.48 -3.33
N ILE A 49 6.16 29.26 -3.85
CA ILE A 49 5.92 28.06 -3.03
C ILE A 49 7.25 27.32 -2.83
N PRO A 50 7.82 27.31 -1.62
CA PRO A 50 8.99 26.50 -1.34
C PRO A 50 8.65 25.02 -1.59
N HIS A 51 9.49 24.33 -2.38
CA HIS A 51 9.34 22.90 -2.70
C HIS A 51 8.07 22.55 -3.52
N TYR A 52 7.59 23.45 -4.39
CA TYR A 52 6.50 23.18 -5.34
C TYR A 52 6.68 21.87 -6.15
N ASP A 53 7.91 21.57 -6.57
CA ASP A 53 8.24 20.35 -7.32
C ASP A 53 7.90 19.07 -6.54
N LEU A 54 8.05 19.12 -5.21
CA LEU A 54 7.80 18.04 -4.28
C LEU A 54 6.30 17.82 -4.09
N LEU A 55 5.53 18.90 -4.02
CA LEU A 55 4.06 18.90 -4.04
C LEU A 55 3.52 18.37 -5.37
N MET A 56 4.15 18.70 -6.49
CA MET A 56 3.78 18.20 -7.82
C MET A 56 4.00 16.69 -7.98
N TRP A 57 4.97 16.12 -7.26
CA TRP A 57 5.25 14.68 -7.25
C TRP A 57 4.08 13.87 -6.68
N PHE A 58 3.28 14.43 -5.77
CA PHE A 58 2.06 13.79 -5.24
C PHE A 58 1.03 13.47 -6.34
N ARG A 59 1.00 14.26 -7.43
CA ARG A 59 0.10 13.97 -8.57
C ARG A 59 0.40 12.60 -9.20
N TRP A 60 1.64 12.11 -9.09
CA TRP A 60 2.05 10.81 -9.60
C TRP A 60 1.98 9.70 -8.54
N ALA A 61 2.10 10.07 -7.26
CA ALA A 61 2.00 9.13 -6.15
C ALA A 61 0.64 8.43 -6.08
N TYR A 62 -0.47 9.15 -6.27
CA TYR A 62 -1.82 8.55 -6.18
C TYR A 62 -2.17 7.61 -7.34
N PRO A 63 -1.91 7.95 -8.63
CA PRO A 63 -2.05 7.00 -9.73
C PRO A 63 -1.21 5.75 -9.53
N PHE A 64 0.04 5.90 -9.07
CA PHE A 64 0.90 4.76 -8.77
C PHE A 64 0.30 3.88 -7.66
N GLN A 65 -0.16 4.49 -6.57
CA GLN A 65 -0.84 3.77 -5.49
C GLN A 65 -2.11 3.06 -5.97
N PHE A 66 -2.86 3.65 -6.90
CA PHE A 66 -4.04 3.05 -7.51
C PHE A 66 -3.69 1.81 -8.34
N LEU A 67 -2.64 1.89 -9.17
CA LEU A 67 -2.13 0.76 -9.96
C LEU A 67 -1.64 -0.37 -9.05
N VAL A 68 -0.91 -0.03 -7.98
CA VAL A 68 -0.47 -0.99 -6.96
C VAL A 68 -1.69 -1.63 -6.28
N GLY A 69 -2.70 -0.84 -5.90
CA GLY A 69 -3.94 -1.35 -5.31
C GLY A 69 -4.68 -2.34 -6.22
N ILE A 70 -4.79 -2.03 -7.52
CA ILE A 70 -5.36 -2.95 -8.51
C ILE A 70 -4.54 -4.24 -8.61
N PHE A 71 -3.21 -4.14 -8.69
CA PHE A 71 -2.33 -5.30 -8.74
C PHE A 71 -2.54 -6.20 -7.51
N VAL A 72 -2.53 -5.61 -6.31
CA VAL A 72 -2.76 -6.29 -5.03
C VAL A 72 -4.13 -6.97 -5.00
N LEU A 73 -5.19 -6.31 -5.50
CA LEU A 73 -6.53 -6.91 -5.64
C LEU A 73 -6.54 -8.11 -6.59
N VAL A 74 -5.87 -8.00 -7.74
CA VAL A 74 -5.77 -9.08 -8.72
C VAL A 74 -5.04 -10.27 -8.10
N CYS A 75 -3.93 -10.05 -7.41
CA CYS A 75 -3.22 -11.09 -6.65
C CYS A 75 -4.14 -11.77 -5.63
N GLY A 76 -4.83 -10.99 -4.77
CA GLY A 76 -5.76 -11.54 -3.78
C GLY A 76 -6.87 -12.38 -4.40
N ARG A 77 -7.49 -11.88 -5.47
CA ARG A 77 -8.53 -12.61 -6.22
C ARG A 77 -7.99 -13.90 -6.85
N GLN A 78 -6.78 -13.88 -7.41
CA GLN A 78 -6.18 -15.08 -8.00
C GLN A 78 -5.85 -16.14 -6.94
N ILE A 79 -5.34 -15.74 -5.78
CA ILE A 79 -5.12 -16.64 -4.64
C ILE A 79 -6.44 -17.30 -4.22
N LEU A 80 -7.52 -16.51 -4.09
CA LEU A 80 -8.83 -17.00 -3.70
C LEU A 80 -9.46 -17.95 -4.74
N LYS A 81 -9.23 -17.71 -6.04
CA LYS A 81 -9.82 -18.50 -7.13
C LYS A 81 -9.04 -19.75 -7.50
N ARG A 82 -7.72 -19.63 -7.67
CA ARG A 82 -6.89 -20.71 -8.23
C ARG A 82 -6.13 -21.47 -7.16
N GLN A 83 -5.85 -20.88 -5.99
CA GLN A 83 -5.03 -21.48 -4.92
C GLN A 83 -3.62 -21.98 -5.33
N GLU A 84 -3.21 -21.81 -6.59
CA GLU A 84 -2.00 -22.39 -7.20
C GLU A 84 -0.83 -21.40 -7.31
N TRP A 85 -0.90 -20.23 -6.67
CA TRP A 85 0.19 -19.26 -6.79
C TRP A 85 1.45 -19.76 -6.06
N PRO A 86 2.63 -19.73 -6.71
CA PRO A 86 3.85 -20.19 -6.06
C PRO A 86 4.13 -19.34 -4.84
N ARG A 87 4.23 -19.99 -3.68
CA ARG A 87 4.46 -19.35 -2.37
C ARG A 87 5.61 -18.34 -2.41
N LYS A 88 6.70 -18.67 -3.12
CA LYS A 88 7.89 -17.84 -3.27
C LYS A 88 7.59 -16.47 -3.90
N TYR A 89 6.68 -16.41 -4.89
CA TYR A 89 6.27 -15.14 -5.48
C TYR A 89 5.39 -14.33 -4.53
N LEU A 90 4.43 -14.97 -3.86
CA LEU A 90 3.59 -14.31 -2.86
C LEU A 90 4.43 -13.72 -1.73
N GLU A 91 5.38 -14.49 -1.22
CA GLU A 91 6.31 -14.06 -0.18
C GLU A 91 7.19 -12.91 -0.68
N GLY A 92 7.76 -13.03 -1.89
CA GLY A 92 8.55 -11.97 -2.51
C GLY A 92 7.79 -10.67 -2.70
N PHE A 93 6.55 -10.72 -3.19
CA PHE A 93 5.70 -9.54 -3.33
C PHE A 93 5.31 -8.96 -1.98
N SER A 94 4.98 -9.77 -0.98
CA SER A 94 4.69 -9.26 0.37
C SER A 94 5.90 -8.56 1.00
N TRP A 95 7.12 -9.08 0.81
CA TRP A 95 8.35 -8.41 1.24
C TRP A 95 8.60 -7.11 0.49
N PHE A 96 8.44 -7.12 -0.83
CA PHE A 96 8.59 -5.92 -1.65
C PHE A 96 7.64 -4.83 -1.18
N PHE A 97 6.36 -5.14 -1.00
CA PHE A 97 5.39 -4.15 -0.55
C PHE A 97 5.57 -3.75 0.91
N LEU A 98 6.02 -4.64 1.78
CA LEU A 98 6.39 -4.28 3.15
C LEU A 98 7.51 -3.23 3.16
N ALA A 99 8.60 -3.50 2.42
CA ALA A 99 9.72 -2.57 2.28
C ALA A 99 9.28 -1.25 1.65
N PHE A 100 8.48 -1.32 0.59
CA PHE A 100 7.91 -0.15 -0.08
C PHE A 100 7.06 0.68 0.90
N SER A 101 6.15 0.07 1.66
CA SER A 101 5.33 0.78 2.64
C SER A 101 6.17 1.46 3.73
N ILE A 102 7.22 0.80 4.23
CA ILE A 102 8.14 1.39 5.21
C ILE A 102 8.85 2.61 4.61
N VAL A 103 9.51 2.45 3.46
CA VAL A 103 10.23 3.55 2.80
C VAL A 103 9.29 4.70 2.47
N TRP A 104 8.11 4.40 1.94
CA TRP A 104 7.11 5.41 1.60
C TRP A 104 6.61 6.17 2.84
N SER A 105 6.47 5.50 3.99
CA SER A 105 6.14 6.15 5.27
C SER A 105 7.17 7.21 5.66
N PHE A 106 8.47 6.88 5.54
CA PHE A 106 9.56 7.81 5.86
C PHE A 106 9.61 8.97 4.87
N VAL A 107 9.40 8.71 3.58
CA VAL A 107 9.32 9.77 2.55
C VAL A 107 8.19 10.73 2.88
N MET A 108 6.98 10.22 3.14
CA MET A 108 5.82 11.06 3.49
C MET A 108 6.06 11.86 4.77
N ALA A 109 6.61 11.24 5.81
CA ALA A 109 6.94 11.92 7.05
C ALA A 109 7.97 13.03 6.82
N PHE A 110 9.03 12.77 6.04
CA PHE A 110 10.05 13.76 5.70
C PHE A 110 9.46 14.95 4.93
N ILE A 111 8.61 14.68 3.94
CA ILE A 111 8.00 15.74 3.14
C ILE A 111 7.12 16.64 3.99
N ILE A 112 6.23 16.05 4.81
CA ILE A 112 5.35 16.83 5.68
C ILE A 112 6.16 17.61 6.72
N PHE A 113 7.21 17.02 7.28
CA PHE A 113 8.12 17.70 8.21
C PHE A 113 8.79 18.92 7.56
N ARG A 114 9.12 18.83 6.27
CA ARG A 114 9.72 19.94 5.51
C ARG A 114 8.72 21.03 5.14
N ILE A 115 7.44 20.70 4.97
CA ILE A 115 6.39 21.65 4.59
C ILE A 115 5.82 22.39 5.82
N GLU A 116 5.46 21.66 6.88
CA GLU A 116 4.76 22.25 8.03
C GLU A 116 5.69 22.52 9.22
N GLY A 117 6.93 22.04 9.20
CA GLY A 117 7.93 22.30 10.26
C GLY A 117 7.60 21.71 11.63
N ASP A 118 6.49 20.98 11.75
CA ASP A 118 5.88 20.62 13.04
C ASP A 118 5.55 19.11 13.15
N LEU A 119 5.07 18.69 14.32
CA LEU A 119 4.64 17.32 14.68
C LEU A 119 3.64 16.68 13.70
N MET A 120 3.06 17.46 12.78
CA MET A 120 2.13 16.97 11.76
C MET A 120 2.76 15.93 10.83
N GLY A 121 4.09 15.97 10.62
CA GLY A 121 4.82 14.93 9.89
C GLY A 121 4.72 13.55 10.52
N LEU A 122 4.47 13.46 11.82
CA LEU A 122 4.23 12.20 12.51
C LEU A 122 2.86 11.60 12.17
N PHE A 123 1.86 12.36 11.70
CA PHE A 123 0.56 11.80 11.30
C PHE A 123 0.61 10.95 10.03
N ALA A 124 1.65 11.10 9.19
CA ALA A 124 1.87 10.17 8.07
C ALA A 124 2.19 8.74 8.53
N ILE A 125 2.79 8.57 9.71
CA ILE A 125 3.21 7.27 10.23
C ILE A 125 1.99 6.39 10.60
N PRO A 126 0.97 6.88 11.36
CA PRO A 126 -0.27 6.16 11.61
C PRO A 126 -1.05 5.78 10.35
N VAL A 127 -1.00 6.59 9.29
CA VAL A 127 -1.72 6.30 8.03
C VAL A 127 -1.11 5.10 7.30
N MET A 128 0.21 4.93 7.39
CA MET A 128 0.92 3.84 6.72
C MET A 128 1.12 2.59 7.58
N ALA A 129 1.07 2.73 8.91
CA ALA A 129 1.21 1.61 9.85
C ALA A 129 0.28 0.42 9.58
N PRO A 130 -1.00 0.60 9.18
CA PRO A 130 -1.87 -0.53 8.81
C PRO A 130 -1.33 -1.34 7.63
N TYR A 131 -0.77 -0.70 6.61
CA TYR A 131 -0.20 -1.41 5.45
C TYR A 131 1.04 -2.21 5.84
N VAL A 132 1.93 -1.60 6.63
CA VAL A 132 3.12 -2.26 7.17
C VAL A 132 2.71 -3.49 8.01
N ALA A 133 1.71 -3.35 8.89
CA ALA A 133 1.22 -4.46 9.70
C ALA A 133 0.60 -5.58 8.85
N LEU A 134 -0.21 -5.24 7.84
CA LEU A 134 -0.87 -6.23 6.99
C LEU A 134 0.12 -6.97 6.07
N PHE A 135 1.11 -6.28 5.49
CA PHE A 135 2.16 -6.93 4.72
C PHE A 135 3.11 -7.75 5.61
N GLY A 136 3.44 -7.27 6.82
CA GLY A 136 4.18 -8.05 7.82
C GLY A 136 3.44 -9.31 8.23
N PHE A 137 2.13 -9.23 8.43
CA PHE A 137 1.27 -10.38 8.68
C PHE A 137 1.28 -11.37 7.51
N LEU A 138 1.20 -10.90 6.25
CA LEU A 138 1.27 -11.76 5.07
C LEU A 138 2.60 -12.51 5.00
N VAL A 139 3.73 -11.83 5.23
CA VAL A 139 5.06 -12.44 5.30
C VAL A 139 5.11 -13.50 6.39
N TYR A 140 4.60 -13.19 7.60
CA TYR A 140 4.55 -14.14 8.71
C TYR A 140 3.72 -15.38 8.35
N GLN A 141 2.51 -15.19 7.81
CA GLN A 141 1.63 -16.29 7.42
C GLN A 141 2.27 -17.17 6.34
N LEU A 142 2.85 -16.59 5.29
CA LEU A 142 3.49 -17.33 4.19
C LEU A 142 4.74 -18.11 4.61
N ARG A 143 5.33 -17.77 5.75
CA ARG A 143 6.46 -18.47 6.37
C ARG A 143 6.03 -19.46 7.46
N SER A 144 4.78 -19.40 7.92
CA SER A 144 4.26 -20.37 8.90
C SER A 144 4.21 -21.78 8.30
N GLY A 145 4.56 -22.79 9.11
CA GLY A 145 4.61 -24.19 8.66
C GLY A 145 3.29 -24.67 8.05
N GLY A 146 2.16 -24.31 8.67
CA GLY A 146 0.82 -24.72 8.22
C GLY A 146 0.41 -24.14 6.85
N VAL A 147 0.73 -22.87 6.57
CA VAL A 147 0.45 -22.26 5.25
C VAL A 147 1.44 -22.76 4.20
N ARG A 148 2.70 -22.95 4.60
CA ARG A 148 3.74 -23.48 3.71
C ARG A 148 3.40 -24.88 3.22
N GLU A 149 3.10 -25.80 4.14
CA GLU A 149 2.70 -27.16 3.77
C GLU A 149 1.42 -27.19 2.94
N ALA A 150 0.47 -26.29 3.22
CA ALA A 150 -0.77 -26.17 2.45
C ALA A 150 -0.52 -25.77 0.99
N LEU A 151 0.30 -24.74 0.77
CA LEU A 151 0.64 -24.23 -0.56
C LEU A 151 1.54 -25.19 -1.33
N ASP A 152 2.49 -25.85 -0.65
CA ASP A 152 3.38 -26.83 -1.28
C ASP A 152 2.59 -28.07 -1.73
N ARG A 153 1.57 -28.53 -0.97
CA ARG A 153 0.68 -29.64 -1.39
C ARG A 153 -0.17 -29.31 -2.62
N LEU A 154 -0.66 -28.06 -2.73
CA LEU A 154 -1.47 -27.62 -3.87
C LEU A 154 -0.65 -27.43 -5.16
N GLN A 155 0.67 -27.26 -5.07
CA GLN A 155 1.56 -27.14 -6.23
C GLN A 155 2.02 -28.50 -6.77
N LEU A 156 1.81 -29.58 -6.01
CA LEU A 156 2.19 -30.94 -6.36
C LEU A 156 1.01 -31.80 -6.87
N SER A 157 -0.22 -31.27 -6.81
CA SER A 157 -1.45 -31.89 -7.31
C SER A 157 -1.81 -31.39 -8.70
#